data_AF-A0A960D9K7-F1
#
_entry.id   AF-A0A960D9K7-F1
#
_cell.length_a   1.000
_cell.length_b   1.000
_cell.length_c   1.000
_cell.angle_alpha   90.00
_cell.angle_beta   90.00
_cell.angle_gamma   90.00
#
_symmetry.space_group_name_H-M   'P 1'
#
loop_
_entity.id
_entity.type
_entity.pdbx_description
1 polymer ?
#
loop_
_entity_poly.entity_id
_entity_poly.type
_entity_poly.pdbx_seq_one_letter_code
_entity_poly.pdbx_strand_id
1 'polypeptide(L)' 'MTANVDPSSGKGQGSPPTERVIAVLELLGKNPTTQFSLAEICRRLGLSRATGHASLTTLAARAWAVRDPAT' A
#
# COMPACT_ATOMS: atom_id res chain seq x y z
N MET A 1 -9.93 -8.75 37.60
CA MET A 1 -9.18 -7.51 37.31
C MET A 1 -9.25 -7.28 35.80
N THR A 2 -10.36 -6.71 35.33
CA THR A 2 -10.58 -6.38 33.92
C THR A 2 -9.96 -5.00 33.67
N ALA A 3 -8.95 -4.94 32.81
CA ALA A 3 -8.34 -3.66 32.43
C ALA A 3 -9.34 -2.84 31.61
N ASN A 4 -9.64 -1.63 32.08
CA ASN A 4 -10.39 -0.64 31.31
C ASN A 4 -9.51 -0.14 30.16
N VAL A 5 -9.97 -0.33 28.92
CA VAL A 5 -9.37 0.31 27.75
C VAL A 5 -9.98 1.70 27.63
N ASP A 6 -9.15 2.70 27.85
CA ASP A 6 -9.47 4.11 27.67
C ASP A 6 -9.56 4.44 26.17
N PRO A 7 -10.68 5.01 25.65
CA PRO A 7 -10.85 5.20 24.21
C PRO A 7 -10.12 6.44 23.64
N SER A 8 -9.24 7.12 24.39
CA SER A 8 -8.78 8.45 24.00
C SER A 8 -7.27 8.68 24.15
N SER A 9 -6.44 8.04 23.31
CA SER A 9 -5.21 8.63 22.73
C SER A 9 -4.40 7.60 21.94
N GLY A 10 -4.40 7.75 20.62
CA GLY A 10 -3.67 6.93 19.67
C GLY A 10 -4.61 6.09 18.83
N LYS A 11 -4.95 6.56 17.60
CA LYS A 11 -5.28 5.63 16.52
C LYS A 11 -4.14 4.63 16.52
N GLY A 12 -4.38 3.40 16.98
CA GLY A 12 -3.32 2.39 17.12
C GLY A 12 -2.51 2.42 15.84
N GLN A 13 -1.26 2.89 15.93
CA GLN A 13 -0.47 3.16 14.74
C GLN A 13 -0.32 1.83 14.04
N GLY A 14 -1.05 1.65 12.94
CA GLY A 14 -0.85 0.51 12.09
C GLY A 14 0.63 0.50 11.72
N SER A 15 1.18 -0.71 11.55
CA SER A 15 2.54 -0.85 11.07
C SER A 15 2.71 0.02 9.80
N PRO A 16 3.60 1.04 9.80
CA PRO A 16 3.78 1.90 8.64
C PRO A 16 4.01 1.15 7.32
N PRO A 17 4.74 0.01 7.26
CA PRO A 17 4.83 -0.76 6.02
C PRO A 17 3.50 -1.41 5.62
N THR A 18 2.68 -1.84 6.58
CA THR A 18 1.35 -2.42 6.30
C THR A 18 0.42 -1.36 5.72
N GLU A 19 0.33 -0.18 6.34
CA GLU A 19 -0.54 0.91 5.85
C GLU A 19 -0.19 1.31 4.41
N ARG A 20 1.10 1.35 4.06
CA ARG A 20 1.53 1.64 2.68
C ARG A 20 1.08 0.58 1.68
N VAL A 21 1.16 -0.70 2.06
CA VAL A 21 0.67 -1.80 1.20
C VAL A 21 -0.83 -1.69 0.99
N ILE A 22 -1.59 -1.39 2.06
CA ILE A 22 -3.03 -1.16 1.98
C ILE A 22 -3.34 0.03 1.07
N ALA A 23 -2.62 1.14 1.19
CA ALA A 23 -2.81 2.30 0.33
C ALA A 23 -2.57 1.99 -1.17
N VAL A 24 -1.57 1.15 -1.49
CA VAL A 24 -1.34 0.66 -2.86
C VAL A 24 -2.51 -0.18 -3.34
N LEU A 25 -2.96 -1.14 -2.53
CA LEU A 25 -4.10 -2.01 -2.87
C LEU A 25 -5.39 -1.21 -3.07
N GLU A 26 -5.65 -0.22 -2.24
CA GLU A 26 -6.80 0.67 -2.39
C GLU A 26 -6.73 1.49 -3.68
N LEU A 27 -5.55 2.01 -4.03
CA LEU A 27 -5.36 2.76 -5.28
C LEU A 27 -5.67 1.88 -6.49
N LEU A 28 -5.13 0.66 -6.53
CA LEU A 28 -5.37 -0.28 -7.63
C LEU A 28 -6.83 -0.76 -7.65
N GLY A 29 -7.39 -1.13 -6.50
CA GLY A 29 -8.75 -1.63 -6.38
C GLY A 29 -9.82 -0.62 -6.73
N LYS A 30 -9.59 0.68 -6.46
CA LYS A 30 -10.49 1.77 -6.90
C LYS A 30 -10.40 2.03 -8.42
N ASN A 31 -9.38 1.50 -9.11
CA ASN A 31 -9.09 1.78 -10.52
C ASN A 31 -8.76 0.48 -11.29
N PRO A 32 -9.69 -0.49 -11.38
CA PRO A 32 -9.39 -1.85 -11.85
C PRO A 32 -8.98 -1.95 -13.33
N THR A 33 -9.36 -0.97 -14.15
CA THR A 33 -9.03 -0.94 -15.59
C THR A 33 -7.90 0.03 -15.93
N THR A 34 -7.34 0.72 -14.93
CA THR A 34 -6.31 1.73 -15.13
C THR A 34 -4.94 1.13 -14.86
N GLN A 35 -4.03 1.28 -15.82
CA GLN A 35 -2.62 0.98 -15.60
C GLN A 35 -1.92 2.17 -14.93
N PHE A 36 -1.03 1.87 -13.98
CA PHE A 36 -0.21 2.88 -13.32
C PHE A 36 1.26 2.54 -13.47
N SER A 37 2.07 3.56 -13.80
CA SER A 37 3.52 3.43 -13.66
C SER A 37 3.94 3.49 -12.19
N LEU A 38 5.10 2.90 -11.86
CA LEU A 38 5.69 3.01 -10.52
C LEU A 38 5.82 4.47 -10.07
N ALA A 39 6.24 5.36 -10.98
CA ALA A 39 6.42 6.77 -10.67
C ALA A 39 5.10 7.46 -10.30
N GLU A 40 4.01 7.11 -11.00
CA GLU A 40 2.68 7.65 -10.71
C GLU A 40 2.17 7.19 -9.34
N ILE A 41 2.33 5.90 -9.02
CA ILE A 41 1.95 5.34 -7.71
C ILE A 41 2.73 6.04 -6.59
N CYS A 42 4.05 6.18 -6.74
CA CYS A 42 4.89 6.86 -5.76
C CYS A 42 4.46 8.30 -5.52
N ARG A 43 4.16 9.06 -6.59
CA ARG A 43 3.67 10.44 -6.45
C ARG A 43 2.33 10.52 -5.73
N ARG A 44 1.36 9.70 -6.14
CA ARG A 44 0.00 9.74 -5.56
C ARG A 44 -0.01 9.37 -4.07
N LEU A 45 0.85 8.44 -3.67
CA LEU A 45 0.88 7.91 -2.31
C LEU A 45 1.98 8.53 -1.43
N GLY A 46 2.77 9.48 -1.95
CA GLY A 46 3.88 10.07 -1.22
C GLY A 46 4.98 9.07 -0.85
N LEU A 47 5.17 8.01 -1.66
CA LEU A 47 6.18 6.97 -1.41
C LEU A 47 7.49 7.30 -2.11
N SER A 48 8.61 6.89 -1.51
CA SER A 48 9.88 6.82 -2.22
C SER A 48 9.80 5.77 -3.34
N ARG A 49 10.64 5.91 -4.38
CA ARG A 49 10.75 4.92 -5.45
C ARG A 49 11.15 3.54 -4.92
N ALA A 50 12.08 3.49 -3.97
CA ALA A 50 12.53 2.24 -3.36
C ALA A 50 11.39 1.52 -2.63
N THR A 51 10.62 2.26 -1.82
CA THR A 51 9.48 1.70 -1.07
C THR A 51 8.37 1.25 -2.02
N GLY A 52 8.00 2.07 -3.01
CA GLY A 52 7.00 1.70 -4.01
C GLY A 52 7.38 0.45 -4.78
N HIS A 53 8.65 0.35 -5.19
CA HIS A 53 9.18 -0.82 -5.89
C HIS A 53 9.11 -2.08 -5.01
N ALA A 54 9.59 -2.02 -3.77
CA ALA A 54 9.57 -3.17 -2.86
C ALA A 54 8.13 -3.69 -2.60
N SER A 55 7.19 -2.78 -2.38
CA SER A 55 5.77 -3.13 -2.20
C SER A 55 5.19 -3.79 -3.45
N LEU A 56 5.35 -3.17 -4.62
CA LEU A 56 4.79 -3.68 -5.88
C LEU A 56 5.41 -5.01 -6.31
N THR A 57 6.71 -5.18 -6.12
CA THR A 57 7.40 -6.46 -6.37
C THR A 57 6.84 -7.56 -5.48
N THR A 58 6.59 -7.28 -4.19
CA THR A 58 5.99 -8.25 -3.26
C THR A 58 4.56 -8.60 -3.67
N LEU A 59 3.76 -7.60 -4.04
CA LEU A 59 2.38 -7.81 -4.48
C LEU A 59 2.32 -8.61 -5.79
N ALA A 60 3.19 -8.31 -6.75
CA ALA A 60 3.29 -9.05 -8.00
C ALA A 60 3.75 -10.49 -7.79
N ALA A 61 4.76 -10.72 -6.95
CA ALA A 61 5.22 -12.07 -6.59
C ALA A 61 4.14 -12.94 -5.92
N ARG A 62 3.13 -12.30 -5.31
CA ARG A 62 1.99 -12.95 -4.65
C ARG A 62 0.69 -12.89 -5.46
N ALA A 63 0.74 -12.49 -6.73
CA ALA A 63 -0.41 -12.36 -7.62
C ALA A 63 -1.53 -11.39 -7.14
N TRP A 64 -1.18 -10.40 -6.31
CA TRP A 64 -2.09 -9.31 -5.91
C TRP A 64 -2.05 -8.12 -6.87
N ALA A 65 -1.01 -8.03 -7.70
CA ALA A 65 -0.90 -7.06 -8.77
C ALA A 65 -0.25 -7.74 -9.99
N VAL A 66 -0.53 -7.23 -11.19
CA VAL A 66 0.11 -7.69 -12.42
C VAL A 66 1.04 -6.59 -12.91
N ARG A 67 2.29 -6.94 -13.21
CA ARG A 67 3.20 -6.05 -13.94
C ARG A 67 2.99 -6.27 -15.42
N ASP A 68 2.76 -5.18 -16.16
CA ASP A 68 2.70 -5.25 -17.62
C ASP A 68 4.07 -5.66 -18.17
N PRO A 69 4.18 -6.76 -18.95
CA PRO A 69 5.45 -7.24 -19.48
C PRO A 69 6.05 -6.32 -20.54
N ALA A 70 5.28 -5.37 -21.09
CA ALA A 70 5.80 -4.37 -22.02
C ALA A 70 6.62 -3.27 -21.32
N THR A 71 6.70 -3.26 -19.97
CA THR A 71 7.42 -2.26 -19.16
C THR A 71 8.27 -2.87 -18.04
#